data_AF-A0A816AV44-F1
#
_entry.id   AF-A0A816AV44-F1
#
_cell.length_a   1.000
_cell.length_b   1.000
_cell.length_c   1.000
_cell.angle_alpha   90.00
_cell.angle_beta   90.00
_cell.angle_gamma   90.00
#
_symmetry.space_group_name_H-M   'P 1'
#
loop_
_entity.id
_entity.type
_entity.pdbx_description
1 polymer ?
#
loop_
_entity_poly.entity_id
_entity_poly.type
_entity_poly.pdbx_seq_one_letter_code
_entity_poly.pdbx_strand_id
1 'polypeptide(L)'
;MVFKLAAIVVYLSLNFLFSQVKTDTCDTYIHSQYGKGQCMDQSQCPNSLFVSGLCESHASNIECCFPRSGTANEEFRAVWIATVENIDWPSSNIASPSEQQTELIHILHTVQLLNMNAIVFQVRTSGDAFYSSTLEPWSYYLTGAQGVAPSPFWDPLAFIIDEAHKRNIEVHAWLNPYRARTTGATYELAPTNMAKRFPQYAYPYAKNIWMDPGAAVVQEFIVNVTEDIASRYAVDGIHMDDYFYPYSDGTEFPDAATYAAYQEQGGHLNKSDWRRSNVNTLIQSMYTRMHAVRPKIKFGISPFGIWKSGVPAGISGLSSYDELYCDSRMWLEEGLVDYMTPQLYWQIDPPAQSYPVLLNWWVEQSAKGRHVYPGNALYRTSPNVSDWPLNEMIRQIDITRSMRERLALGNVFFSLSEIMNNVKGIQNALAILYQEKAIVPKMDWL
;
A
#
# COMPACT_ATOMS: atom_id res chain seq x y z
N MET A 1 91.32 -34.61 -32.81
CA MET A 1 91.19 -33.91 -31.51
C MET A 1 89.76 -33.41 -31.46
N VAL A 2 88.79 -33.77 -30.61
CA VAL A 2 88.61 -34.58 -29.39
C VAL A 2 87.06 -34.58 -29.24
N PHE A 3 86.41 -35.76 -29.09
CA PHE A 3 85.15 -36.05 -28.35
C PHE A 3 83.85 -35.24 -28.65
N LYS A 4 82.59 -35.71 -28.54
CA LYS A 4 81.85 -36.98 -28.35
C LYS A 4 80.34 -36.54 -28.34
N LEU A 5 79.45 -37.37 -28.92
CA LEU A 5 78.03 -37.66 -28.52
C LEU A 5 77.02 -36.51 -28.32
N ALA A 6 75.70 -36.60 -28.54
CA ALA A 6 74.69 -37.54 -29.04
C ALA A 6 73.39 -36.68 -29.15
N ALA A 7 72.65 -36.62 -30.26
CA ALA A 7 71.58 -37.53 -30.72
C ALA A 7 70.35 -37.70 -29.77
N ILE A 8 69.22 -37.08 -30.19
CA ILE A 8 67.80 -37.60 -30.21
C ILE A 8 67.05 -37.49 -28.84
N VAL A 9 65.79 -37.02 -28.67
CA VAL A 9 64.51 -37.10 -29.42
C VAL A 9 63.50 -36.01 -28.94
N VAL A 10 62.48 -35.74 -29.77
CA VAL A 10 61.04 -35.48 -29.50
C VAL A 10 60.49 -34.07 -29.78
N TYR A 11 59.79 -33.98 -30.91
CA TYR A 11 58.51 -33.27 -31.18
C TYR A 11 57.86 -32.48 -30.03
N LEU A 12 57.49 -31.22 -30.27
CA LEU A 12 56.11 -30.70 -30.12
C LEU A 12 56.03 -29.18 -30.33
N SER A 13 55.10 -28.78 -31.20
CA SER A 13 54.29 -27.54 -31.14
C SER A 13 54.99 -26.17 -31.03
N LEU A 14 55.13 -25.50 -32.18
CA LEU A 14 55.19 -24.03 -32.26
C LEU A 14 54.20 -23.54 -33.33
N ASN A 15 52.92 -23.69 -33.02
CA ASN A 15 51.83 -22.86 -33.54
C ASN A 15 51.07 -22.32 -32.33
N PHE A 16 51.71 -21.46 -31.54
CA PHE A 16 50.97 -20.57 -30.66
C PHE A 16 50.41 -19.44 -31.52
N LEU A 17 49.28 -19.74 -32.18
CA LEU A 17 48.31 -18.70 -32.50
C LEU A 17 47.90 -18.11 -31.16
N PHE A 18 48.16 -16.81 -30.98
CA PHE A 18 47.41 -16.01 -30.02
C PHE A 18 45.94 -16.11 -30.42
N SER A 19 45.23 -17.07 -29.82
CA SER A 19 43.80 -16.96 -29.61
C SER A 19 43.63 -15.71 -28.75
N GLN A 20 43.31 -14.58 -29.38
CA GLN A 20 42.72 -13.47 -28.65
C GLN A 20 41.48 -14.05 -27.98
N VAL A 21 41.50 -14.16 -26.65
CA VAL A 21 40.29 -14.42 -25.88
C VAL A 21 39.37 -13.27 -26.23
N LYS A 22 38.37 -13.52 -27.08
CA LYS A 22 37.30 -12.57 -27.33
C LYS A 22 36.63 -12.34 -25.98
N THR A 23 36.88 -11.19 -25.38
CA THR A 23 36.14 -10.73 -24.21
C THR A 23 34.76 -10.30 -24.68
N ASP A 24 33.72 -10.82 -24.06
CA ASP A 24 32.35 -10.44 -24.40
C ASP A 24 32.09 -8.97 -24.11
N THR A 25 31.40 -8.31 -25.04
CA THR A 25 30.96 -6.93 -24.86
C THR A 25 30.06 -6.80 -23.61
N CYS A 26 29.31 -7.85 -23.28
CA CYS A 26 28.48 -7.93 -22.08
C CYS A 26 29.24 -7.63 -20.78
N ASP A 27 30.50 -8.09 -20.66
CA ASP A 27 31.32 -7.92 -19.44
C ASP A 27 31.72 -6.48 -19.15
N THR A 28 31.53 -5.59 -20.12
CA THR A 28 31.83 -4.14 -20.00
C THR A 28 30.61 -3.27 -20.30
N TYR A 29 29.51 -3.87 -20.74
CA TYR A 29 28.27 -3.20 -21.04
C TYR A 29 27.51 -2.85 -19.75
N ILE A 30 27.20 -1.55 -19.58
CA ILE A 30 26.41 -1.04 -18.47
C ILE A 30 25.10 -0.51 -19.06
N HIS A 31 24.00 -1.19 -18.76
CA HIS A 31 22.67 -0.71 -19.10
C HIS A 31 22.28 0.44 -18.17
N SER A 32 21.74 1.52 -18.72
CA SER A 32 21.38 2.73 -17.98
C SER A 32 20.42 2.47 -16.82
N GLN A 33 19.60 1.42 -16.90
CA GLN A 33 18.59 1.07 -15.90
C GLN A 33 18.93 -0.18 -15.06
N TYR A 34 19.75 -1.10 -15.58
CA TYR A 34 19.89 -2.44 -14.98
C TYR A 34 21.33 -2.80 -14.62
N GLY A 35 22.25 -1.85 -14.78
CA GLY A 35 23.64 -2.02 -14.40
C GLY A 35 24.39 -2.97 -15.33
N LYS A 36 25.35 -3.69 -14.76
CA LYS A 36 26.30 -4.51 -15.51
C LYS A 36 25.67 -5.84 -15.93
N GLY A 37 25.73 -6.16 -17.21
CA GLY A 37 25.24 -7.44 -17.74
C GLY A 37 26.16 -8.64 -17.44
N GLN A 38 25.61 -9.84 -17.56
CA GLN A 38 26.31 -11.12 -17.50
C GLN A 38 25.78 -12.08 -18.57
N CYS A 39 26.68 -12.80 -19.24
CA CYS A 39 26.31 -13.81 -20.23
C CYS A 39 25.75 -15.06 -19.56
N MET A 40 24.49 -15.38 -19.82
CA MET A 40 23.82 -16.60 -19.35
C MET A 40 22.76 -17.07 -20.34
N ASP A 41 22.26 -18.29 -20.16
CA ASP A 41 21.23 -18.85 -21.04
C ASP A 41 19.96 -17.99 -21.00
N GLN A 42 19.34 -17.75 -22.16
CA GLN A 42 18.16 -16.93 -22.30
C GLN A 42 17.01 -17.40 -21.38
N SER A 43 16.87 -18.71 -21.19
CA SER A 43 15.87 -19.28 -20.27
C SER A 43 16.15 -18.99 -18.79
N GLN A 44 17.38 -18.60 -18.48
CA GLN A 44 17.86 -18.23 -17.15
C GLN A 44 17.94 -16.72 -16.96
N CYS A 45 17.72 -15.90 -18.01
CA CYS A 45 17.62 -14.45 -17.87
C CYS A 45 16.43 -14.10 -16.95
N PRO A 46 16.64 -13.37 -15.85
CA PRO A 46 15.55 -12.86 -15.04
C PRO A 46 14.57 -12.02 -15.89
N ASN A 47 13.28 -12.33 -15.80
CA ASN A 47 12.18 -11.62 -16.51
C ASN A 47 12.32 -11.56 -18.05
N SER A 48 13.10 -12.45 -18.67
CA SER A 48 13.37 -12.40 -20.12
C SER A 48 14.00 -11.07 -20.60
N LEU A 49 14.67 -10.33 -19.70
CA LEU A 49 15.35 -9.08 -20.02
C LEU A 49 16.81 -9.36 -20.40
N PHE A 50 17.09 -9.25 -21.69
CA PHE A 50 18.44 -9.42 -22.25
C PHE A 50 18.68 -8.53 -23.45
N VAL A 51 19.95 -8.28 -23.74
CA VAL A 51 20.37 -7.67 -25.00
C VAL A 51 21.11 -8.72 -25.83
N SER A 52 20.60 -8.97 -27.03
CA SER A 52 21.17 -9.97 -27.91
C SER A 52 22.49 -9.54 -28.53
N GLY A 53 23.36 -10.50 -28.77
CA GLY A 53 24.59 -10.30 -29.54
C GLY A 53 25.73 -9.61 -28.78
N LEU A 54 25.60 -9.44 -27.46
CA LEU A 54 26.69 -8.92 -26.61
C LEU A 54 27.54 -10.04 -25.96
N CYS A 55 27.13 -11.30 -26.12
CA CYS A 55 27.83 -12.52 -25.65
C CYS A 55 28.43 -13.30 -26.82
N GLU A 56 29.28 -12.64 -27.60
CA GLU A 56 29.88 -13.12 -28.84
C GLU A 56 30.78 -14.37 -28.71
N SER A 57 31.28 -14.66 -27.51
CA SER A 57 32.12 -15.81 -27.21
C SER A 57 31.30 -17.06 -26.87
N HIS A 58 29.97 -16.92 -26.74
CA HIS A 58 29.04 -17.97 -26.32
C HIS A 58 28.12 -18.47 -27.44
N ALA A 59 27.34 -19.52 -27.15
CA ALA A 59 26.35 -20.07 -28.07
C ALA A 59 25.14 -19.11 -28.23
N SER A 60 24.38 -19.23 -29.32
CA SER A 60 23.30 -18.29 -29.68
C SER A 60 22.12 -18.25 -28.70
N ASN A 61 22.03 -19.21 -27.77
CA ASN A 61 21.07 -19.24 -26.68
C ASN A 61 21.58 -18.53 -25.42
N ILE A 62 22.82 -18.03 -25.41
CA ILE A 62 23.39 -17.25 -24.32
C ILE A 62 23.27 -15.77 -24.68
N GLU A 63 22.59 -15.01 -23.84
CA GLU A 63 22.34 -13.59 -24.04
C GLU A 63 22.92 -12.76 -22.89
N CYS A 64 23.09 -11.46 -23.11
CA CYS A 64 23.56 -10.57 -22.06
C CYS A 64 22.40 -10.20 -21.15
N CYS A 65 22.23 -10.94 -20.06
CA CYS A 65 21.15 -10.74 -19.09
C CYS A 65 21.63 -9.83 -17.96
N PHE A 66 20.71 -9.10 -17.33
CA PHE A 66 21.06 -8.15 -16.27
C PHE A 66 20.65 -8.74 -14.91
N PRO A 67 21.61 -9.08 -14.03
CA PRO A 67 21.29 -9.48 -12.67
C PRO A 67 20.66 -8.30 -11.92
N ARG A 68 19.64 -8.58 -11.11
CA ARG A 68 19.12 -7.62 -10.12
C ARG A 68 20.30 -7.17 -9.26
N SER A 69 20.58 -5.85 -9.19
CA SER A 69 21.67 -5.38 -8.33
C SER A 69 21.40 -5.84 -6.90
N GLY A 70 22.32 -6.65 -6.36
CA GLY A 70 22.25 -7.18 -5.00
C GLY A 70 22.49 -6.10 -3.96
N THR A 71 21.46 -5.30 -3.69
CA THR A 71 21.19 -4.75 -2.36
C THR A 71 20.13 -5.63 -1.72
N ALA A 72 20.06 -5.69 -0.38
CA ALA A 72 18.89 -6.26 0.28
C ALA A 72 17.63 -5.71 -0.43
N ASN A 73 16.76 -6.61 -0.86
CA ASN A 73 15.62 -6.24 -1.68
C ASN A 73 14.64 -5.45 -0.81
N GLU A 74 14.81 -4.13 -0.71
CA GLU A 74 13.92 -3.26 0.06
C GLU A 74 12.61 -3.08 -0.71
N GLU A 75 11.55 -3.74 -0.33
CA GLU A 75 10.30 -3.66 -1.08
C GLU A 75 9.15 -3.77 -0.11
N PHE A 76 8.31 -2.75 -0.05
CA PHE A 76 7.10 -2.81 0.74
C PHE A 76 6.07 -3.67 0.02
N ARG A 77 5.72 -4.80 0.62
CA ARG A 77 4.82 -5.79 0.02
C ARG A 77 3.66 -5.99 0.98
N ALA A 78 2.60 -5.24 0.76
CA ALA A 78 1.50 -5.15 1.70
C ALA A 78 0.16 -5.54 1.09
N VAL A 79 -0.79 -5.91 1.94
CA VAL A 79 -2.17 -6.23 1.56
C VAL A 79 -3.13 -5.59 2.55
N TRP A 80 -4.23 -5.04 2.05
CA TRP A 80 -5.32 -4.59 2.92
C TRP A 80 -6.16 -5.76 3.40
N ILE A 81 -6.52 -5.70 4.68
CA ILE A 81 -7.45 -6.62 5.34
C ILE A 81 -8.62 -5.78 5.84
N ALA A 82 -9.64 -5.66 4.99
CA ALA A 82 -10.88 -4.95 5.25
C ALA A 82 -11.81 -5.76 6.16
N THR A 83 -12.30 -5.08 7.19
CA THR A 83 -13.22 -5.66 8.18
C THR A 83 -14.63 -5.12 8.04
N VAL A 84 -14.80 -4.00 7.33
CA VAL A 84 -16.10 -3.48 6.93
C VAL A 84 -16.83 -4.51 6.06
N GLU A 85 -18.09 -4.76 6.39
CA GLU A 85 -18.93 -5.76 5.69
C GLU A 85 -18.33 -7.17 5.65
N ASN A 86 -17.38 -7.46 6.54
CA ASN A 86 -16.70 -8.76 6.60
C ASN A 86 -16.05 -9.15 5.24
N ILE A 87 -15.57 -8.16 4.46
CA ILE A 87 -14.97 -8.39 3.13
C ILE A 87 -13.82 -9.39 3.20
N ASP A 88 -12.81 -9.11 4.02
CA ASP A 88 -11.64 -9.97 4.15
C ASP A 88 -11.67 -10.77 5.46
N TRP A 89 -12.01 -10.11 6.58
CA TRP A 89 -12.01 -10.73 7.91
C TRP A 89 -12.90 -9.97 8.92
N PRO A 90 -13.52 -10.65 9.90
CA PRO A 90 -13.69 -12.11 9.98
C PRO A 90 -14.66 -12.60 8.92
N SER A 91 -14.61 -13.90 8.60
CA SER A 91 -15.51 -14.51 7.60
C SER A 91 -17.00 -14.34 7.94
N SER A 92 -17.31 -14.14 9.22
CA SER A 92 -18.63 -13.85 9.74
C SER A 92 -18.55 -12.98 10.99
N ASN A 93 -19.47 -12.03 11.13
CA ASN A 93 -19.62 -11.22 12.33
C ASN A 93 -20.18 -12.00 13.54
N ILE A 94 -20.55 -13.28 13.36
CA ILE A 94 -20.97 -14.16 14.46
C ILE A 94 -20.01 -15.35 14.67
N ALA A 95 -18.86 -15.34 13.98
CA ALA A 95 -17.80 -16.32 14.22
C ALA A 95 -17.33 -16.24 15.68
N SER A 96 -17.04 -17.40 16.28
CA SER A 96 -16.50 -17.46 17.63
C SER A 96 -15.08 -16.87 17.69
N PRO A 97 -14.62 -16.36 18.85
CA PRO A 97 -13.25 -15.89 19.02
C PRO A 97 -12.18 -16.87 18.54
N SER A 98 -12.38 -18.17 18.74
CA SER A 98 -11.42 -19.20 18.29
C SER A 98 -11.38 -19.34 16.78
N GLU A 99 -12.52 -19.23 16.09
CA GLU A 99 -12.59 -19.26 14.62
C GLU A 99 -11.91 -18.01 14.05
N GLN A 100 -12.24 -16.84 14.60
CA GLN A 100 -11.64 -15.55 14.25
C GLN A 100 -10.11 -15.54 14.39
N GLN A 101 -9.57 -16.09 15.49
CA GLN A 101 -8.13 -16.25 15.71
C GLN A 101 -7.49 -17.22 14.70
N THR A 102 -8.17 -18.33 14.40
CA THR A 102 -7.69 -19.32 13.43
C THR A 102 -7.60 -18.72 12.02
N GLU A 103 -8.60 -17.93 11.64
CA GLU A 103 -8.61 -17.19 10.37
C GLU A 103 -7.44 -16.21 10.28
N LEU A 104 -7.20 -15.39 11.31
CA LEU A 104 -6.05 -14.47 11.33
C LEU A 104 -4.71 -15.20 11.21
N ILE A 105 -4.54 -16.33 11.91
CA ILE A 105 -3.32 -17.16 11.78
C ILE A 105 -3.16 -17.67 10.35
N HIS A 106 -4.25 -18.13 9.73
CA HIS A 106 -4.21 -18.62 8.36
C HIS A 106 -3.86 -17.51 7.36
N ILE A 107 -4.45 -16.33 7.53
CA ILE A 107 -4.13 -15.13 6.73
C ILE A 107 -2.64 -14.80 6.85
N LEU A 108 -2.11 -14.69 8.07
CA LEU A 108 -0.70 -14.36 8.30
C LEU A 108 0.25 -15.43 7.77
N HIS A 109 -0.16 -16.71 7.80
CA HIS A 109 0.58 -17.79 7.16
C HIS A 109 0.66 -17.57 5.64
N THR A 110 -0.46 -17.26 4.98
CA THR A 110 -0.48 -17.00 3.54
C THR A 110 0.38 -15.79 3.16
N VAL A 111 0.25 -14.67 3.91
CA VAL A 111 1.09 -13.47 3.73
C VAL A 111 2.57 -13.81 3.84
N GLN A 112 2.95 -14.62 4.84
CA GLN A 112 4.33 -15.07 5.03
C GLN A 112 4.83 -15.96 3.88
N LEU A 113 4.02 -16.92 3.40
CA LEU A 113 4.39 -17.79 2.28
C LEU A 113 4.64 -17.01 0.99
N LEU A 114 3.94 -15.89 0.80
CA LEU A 114 4.10 -15.01 -0.35
C LEU A 114 5.25 -13.99 -0.18
N ASN A 115 6.05 -14.12 0.89
CA ASN A 115 7.12 -13.18 1.25
C ASN A 115 6.66 -11.71 1.25
N MET A 116 5.41 -11.48 1.64
CA MET A 116 4.88 -10.17 1.95
C MET A 116 5.31 -9.79 3.37
N ASN A 117 5.52 -8.51 3.62
CA ASN A 117 6.16 -8.03 4.85
C ASN A 117 5.34 -7.00 5.62
N ALA A 118 4.12 -6.70 5.17
CA ALA A 118 3.20 -5.85 5.92
C ALA A 118 1.73 -6.24 5.65
N ILE A 119 0.88 -5.95 6.62
CA ILE A 119 -0.57 -5.97 6.49
C ILE A 119 -1.14 -4.61 6.89
N VAL A 120 -2.17 -4.17 6.18
CA VAL A 120 -2.93 -2.96 6.50
C VAL A 120 -4.30 -3.40 7.01
N PHE A 121 -4.41 -3.53 8.33
CA PHE A 121 -5.54 -4.17 9.01
C PHE A 121 -6.57 -3.14 9.46
N GLN A 122 -7.80 -3.24 8.97
CA GLN A 122 -8.85 -2.28 9.29
C GLN A 122 -9.34 -2.43 10.74
N VAL A 123 -8.86 -1.57 11.63
CA VAL A 123 -9.19 -1.60 13.06
C VAL A 123 -10.41 -0.73 13.40
N ARG A 124 -10.73 0.24 12.54
CA ARG A 124 -11.88 1.15 12.69
C ARG A 124 -12.64 1.26 11.37
N THR A 125 -13.87 0.75 11.33
CA THR A 125 -14.68 0.68 10.10
C THR A 125 -15.67 1.83 9.99
N SER A 126 -16.42 2.09 11.06
CA SER A 126 -17.54 3.03 11.04
C SER A 126 -17.84 3.56 12.45
N GLY A 127 -16.88 4.23 13.08
CA GLY A 127 -17.04 4.71 14.46
C GLY A 127 -17.10 3.57 15.48
N ASP A 128 -16.24 2.57 15.27
CA ASP A 128 -16.15 1.36 16.06
C ASP A 128 -14.72 0.78 16.06
N ALA A 129 -14.48 -0.26 16.87
CA ALA A 129 -13.16 -0.80 17.13
C ALA A 129 -13.12 -2.33 17.03
N PHE A 130 -12.06 -2.83 16.38
CA PHE A 130 -11.59 -4.21 16.42
C PHE A 130 -10.48 -4.41 17.47
N TYR A 131 -10.57 -3.66 18.56
CA TYR A 131 -9.61 -3.66 19.66
C TYR A 131 -10.30 -3.16 20.92
N SER A 132 -9.72 -3.42 22.10
CA SER A 132 -10.26 -2.90 23.35
C SER A 132 -10.05 -1.38 23.41
N SER A 133 -11.14 -0.62 23.25
CA SER A 133 -11.14 0.84 23.28
C SER A 133 -11.99 1.38 24.42
N THR A 134 -11.52 2.46 25.04
CA THR A 134 -12.32 3.28 25.97
C THR A 134 -13.03 4.44 25.26
N LEU A 135 -12.67 4.71 24.00
CA LEU A 135 -13.18 5.82 23.19
C LEU A 135 -14.29 5.37 22.23
N GLU A 136 -14.11 4.21 21.60
CA GLU A 136 -14.97 3.67 20.55
C GLU A 136 -15.67 2.38 21.01
N PRO A 137 -16.89 2.08 20.53
CA PRO A 137 -17.54 0.81 20.80
C PRO A 137 -16.89 -0.34 20.03
N TRP A 138 -17.06 -1.57 20.52
CA TRP A 138 -16.74 -2.77 19.74
C TRP A 138 -17.51 -2.82 18.41
N SER A 139 -16.85 -3.27 17.36
CA SER A 139 -17.43 -3.35 16.01
C SER A 139 -18.60 -4.32 15.91
N TYR A 140 -19.65 -3.90 15.20
CA TYR A 140 -20.74 -4.79 14.78
C TYR A 140 -20.21 -5.94 13.92
N TYR A 141 -19.19 -5.71 13.09
CA TYR A 141 -18.62 -6.71 12.20
C TYR A 141 -17.75 -7.75 12.92
N LEU A 142 -17.52 -7.57 14.24
CA LEU A 142 -16.81 -8.54 15.08
C LEU A 142 -17.75 -9.49 15.84
N THR A 143 -18.89 -9.00 16.32
CA THR A 143 -19.77 -9.76 17.25
C THR A 143 -21.24 -9.79 16.84
N GLY A 144 -21.62 -9.11 15.76
CA GLY A 144 -23.01 -8.97 15.30
C GLY A 144 -23.80 -7.92 16.08
N ALA A 145 -23.19 -7.26 17.07
CA ALA A 145 -23.82 -6.17 17.84
C ALA A 145 -22.78 -5.13 18.26
N GLN A 146 -22.95 -3.88 17.81
CA GLN A 146 -22.00 -2.81 18.15
C GLN A 146 -21.97 -2.56 19.67
N GLY A 147 -20.78 -2.37 20.22
CA GLY A 147 -20.56 -2.15 21.65
C GLY A 147 -20.47 -3.43 22.49
N VAL A 148 -20.73 -4.60 21.91
CA VAL A 148 -20.61 -5.89 22.60
C VAL A 148 -19.20 -6.45 22.41
N ALA A 149 -18.47 -6.62 23.53
CA ALA A 149 -17.15 -7.25 23.53
C ALA A 149 -17.23 -8.73 23.11
N PRO A 150 -16.20 -9.28 22.44
CA PRO A 150 -16.19 -10.69 22.10
C PRO A 150 -16.15 -11.57 23.36
N SER A 151 -16.74 -12.77 23.28
CA SER A 151 -16.83 -13.72 24.39
C SER A 151 -16.52 -15.15 23.93
N PRO A 152 -15.52 -15.87 24.52
CA PRO A 152 -14.56 -15.39 25.52
C PRO A 152 -13.80 -14.13 25.07
N PHE A 153 -13.43 -13.30 26.05
CA PHE A 153 -12.75 -12.04 25.76
C PHE A 153 -11.43 -12.26 25.02
N TRP A 154 -11.22 -11.46 23.97
CA TRP A 154 -9.94 -11.31 23.30
C TRP A 154 -9.87 -9.93 22.61
N ASP A 155 -8.65 -9.47 22.33
CA ASP A 155 -8.39 -8.23 21.60
C ASP A 155 -7.79 -8.57 20.23
N PRO A 156 -8.53 -8.36 19.12
CA PRO A 156 -8.05 -8.72 17.79
C PRO A 156 -6.81 -7.98 17.33
N LEU A 157 -6.68 -6.68 17.64
CA LEU A 157 -5.50 -5.91 17.28
C LEU A 157 -4.27 -6.37 18.07
N ALA A 158 -4.40 -6.62 19.36
CA ALA A 158 -3.28 -7.16 20.14
C ALA A 158 -2.84 -8.53 19.59
N PHE A 159 -3.80 -9.41 19.30
CA PHE A 159 -3.53 -10.75 18.78
C PHE A 159 -2.82 -10.72 17.42
N ILE A 160 -3.31 -9.91 16.48
CA ILE A 160 -2.74 -9.87 15.12
C ILE A 160 -1.33 -9.26 15.12
N ILE A 161 -1.05 -8.27 15.98
CA ILE A 161 0.30 -7.71 16.17
C ILE A 161 1.25 -8.80 16.65
N ASP A 162 0.90 -9.50 17.73
CA ASP A 162 1.76 -10.55 18.31
C ASP A 162 2.05 -11.67 17.29
N GLU A 163 1.05 -12.10 16.52
CA GLU A 163 1.24 -13.14 15.51
C GLU A 163 1.98 -12.64 14.27
N ALA A 164 1.74 -11.42 13.80
CA ALA A 164 2.42 -10.85 12.64
C ALA A 164 3.91 -10.60 12.94
N HIS A 165 4.24 -10.07 14.13
CA HIS A 165 5.61 -9.77 14.53
C HIS A 165 6.47 -11.04 14.67
N LYS A 166 5.91 -12.16 15.14
CA LYS A 166 6.58 -13.48 15.12
C LYS A 166 7.01 -13.92 13.71
N ARG A 167 6.39 -13.35 12.67
CA ARG A 167 6.61 -13.66 11.26
C ARG A 167 7.40 -12.56 10.52
N ASN A 168 7.82 -11.50 11.22
CA ASN A 168 8.40 -10.27 10.65
C ASN A 168 7.47 -9.58 9.63
N ILE A 169 6.18 -9.53 9.95
CA ILE A 169 5.17 -8.80 9.17
C ILE A 169 4.79 -7.56 9.97
N GLU A 170 4.91 -6.38 9.36
CA GLU A 170 4.46 -5.13 9.96
C GLU A 170 2.92 -5.06 10.00
N VAL A 171 2.37 -4.48 11.06
CA VAL A 171 0.94 -4.20 11.20
C VAL A 171 0.68 -2.70 11.14
N HIS A 172 -0.01 -2.28 10.08
CA HIS A 172 -0.49 -0.91 9.92
C HIS A 172 -1.97 -0.88 10.27
N ALA A 173 -2.32 -0.23 11.38
CA ALA A 173 -3.70 -0.09 11.81
C ALA A 173 -4.44 0.91 10.92
N TRP A 174 -5.43 0.42 10.17
CA TRP A 174 -6.21 1.20 9.22
C TRP A 174 -7.51 1.71 9.83
N LEU A 175 -7.73 3.02 9.69
CA LEU A 175 -8.91 3.72 10.17
C LEU A 175 -9.61 4.44 9.01
N ASN A 176 -10.92 4.24 8.91
CA ASN A 176 -11.78 5.25 8.30
C ASN A 176 -12.00 6.38 9.33
N PRO A 177 -11.90 7.68 8.99
CA PRO A 177 -12.03 8.76 9.98
C PRO A 177 -13.49 9.15 10.29
N TYR A 178 -14.31 9.42 9.26
CA TYR A 178 -15.58 10.15 9.46
C TYR A 178 -16.84 9.29 9.33
N ARG A 179 -16.74 8.05 8.85
CA ARG A 179 -17.90 7.15 8.80
C ARG A 179 -18.28 6.71 10.21
N ALA A 180 -19.55 6.82 10.56
CA ALA A 180 -20.11 6.38 11.85
C ALA A 180 -21.14 5.25 11.72
N ARG A 181 -21.61 4.96 10.50
CA ARG A 181 -22.36 3.75 10.14
C ARG A 181 -22.36 3.55 8.62
N THR A 182 -22.33 2.31 8.15
CA THR A 182 -22.39 1.96 6.73
C THR A 182 -23.83 1.83 6.20
N THR A 183 -23.95 1.85 4.86
CA THR A 183 -25.17 1.78 4.05
C THR A 183 -26.05 0.53 4.23
N GLY A 184 -25.49 -0.58 4.72
CA GLY A 184 -26.21 -1.86 4.89
C GLY A 184 -26.52 -2.24 6.34
N ALA A 185 -26.03 -1.45 7.30
CA ALA A 185 -26.12 -1.74 8.71
C ALA A 185 -27.44 -1.25 9.33
N THR A 186 -28.29 -2.18 9.77
CA THR A 186 -29.54 -1.89 10.50
C THR A 186 -29.39 -1.99 12.02
N TYR A 187 -28.16 -2.12 12.52
CA TYR A 187 -27.91 -2.23 13.96
C TYR A 187 -28.07 -0.89 14.67
N GLU A 188 -28.43 -0.98 15.95
CA GLU A 188 -28.49 0.15 16.88
C GLU A 188 -27.08 0.62 17.24
N LEU A 189 -26.84 1.94 17.15
CA LEU A 189 -25.56 2.52 17.52
C LEU A 189 -25.39 2.49 19.04
N ALA A 190 -24.24 1.99 19.50
CA ALA A 190 -23.87 2.01 20.91
C ALA A 190 -23.75 3.45 21.43
N PRO A 191 -24.02 3.72 22.73
CA PRO A 191 -23.93 5.08 23.29
C PRO A 191 -22.56 5.74 23.12
N THR A 192 -21.49 4.95 23.01
CA THR A 192 -20.12 5.43 22.81
C THR A 192 -19.76 5.71 21.35
N ASN A 193 -20.58 5.31 20.38
CA ASN A 193 -20.37 5.65 18.96
C ASN A 193 -20.41 7.17 18.77
N MET A 194 -19.49 7.70 17.95
CA MET A 194 -19.35 9.15 17.76
C MET A 194 -20.63 9.85 17.28
N ALA A 195 -21.48 9.20 16.48
CA ALA A 195 -22.75 9.79 16.03
C ALA A 195 -23.80 9.89 17.15
N LYS A 196 -23.68 9.07 18.21
CA LYS A 196 -24.49 9.21 19.44
C LYS A 196 -23.92 10.26 20.38
N ARG A 197 -22.59 10.40 20.43
CA ARG A 197 -21.90 11.39 21.26
C ARG A 197 -22.03 12.82 20.71
N PHE A 198 -22.02 12.97 19.40
CA PHE A 198 -22.04 14.26 18.70
C PHE A 198 -23.14 14.31 17.64
N PRO A 199 -24.42 14.11 18.01
CA PRO A 199 -25.52 13.97 17.06
C PRO A 199 -25.74 15.20 16.17
N GLN A 200 -25.37 16.38 16.64
CA GLN A 200 -25.46 17.63 15.87
C GLN A 200 -24.49 17.70 14.68
N TYR A 201 -23.47 16.84 14.65
CA TYR A 201 -22.48 16.71 13.59
C TYR A 201 -22.57 15.37 12.86
N ALA A 202 -23.65 14.62 13.06
CA ALA A 202 -23.86 13.30 12.46
C ALA A 202 -24.96 13.38 11.41
N TYR A 203 -24.61 13.15 10.16
CA TYR A 203 -25.52 13.34 9.03
C TYR A 203 -25.80 12.03 8.32
N PRO A 204 -27.09 11.68 8.11
CA PRO A 204 -27.45 10.74 7.08
C PRO A 204 -27.02 11.33 5.73
N TYR A 205 -26.08 10.69 5.05
CA TYR A 205 -25.62 11.12 3.74
C TYR A 205 -25.41 9.89 2.86
N ALA A 206 -26.01 9.93 1.66
CA ALA A 206 -26.34 8.73 0.91
C ALA A 206 -27.11 7.73 1.79
N LYS A 207 -26.52 6.58 2.11
CA LYS A 207 -27.09 5.62 3.09
C LYS A 207 -26.20 5.43 4.33
N ASN A 208 -25.13 6.21 4.46
CA ASN A 208 -24.23 6.16 5.61
C ASN A 208 -24.68 7.14 6.69
N ILE A 209 -24.14 6.99 7.90
CA ILE A 209 -24.01 8.13 8.83
C ILE A 209 -22.58 8.63 8.71
N TRP A 210 -22.44 9.89 8.34
CA TRP A 210 -21.16 10.57 8.16
C TRP A 210 -21.04 11.70 9.17
N MET A 211 -19.85 11.85 9.75
CA MET A 211 -19.58 12.91 10.70
C MET A 211 -19.05 14.14 9.98
N ASP A 212 -19.42 15.32 10.46
CA ASP A 212 -18.98 16.60 9.88
C ASP A 212 -17.45 16.76 10.02
N PRO A 213 -16.69 16.76 8.91
CA PRO A 213 -15.25 16.96 8.98
C PRO A 213 -14.85 18.34 9.47
N GLY A 214 -15.73 19.35 9.40
CA GLY A 214 -15.47 20.72 9.87
C GLY A 214 -15.72 20.94 11.36
N ALA A 215 -16.26 19.96 12.07
CA ALA A 215 -16.50 20.08 13.50
C ALA A 215 -15.23 19.77 14.30
N ALA A 216 -14.71 20.76 15.04
CA ALA A 216 -13.48 20.61 15.82
C ALA A 216 -13.54 19.45 16.83
N VAL A 217 -14.70 19.22 17.46
CA VAL A 217 -14.88 18.10 18.41
C VAL A 217 -14.83 16.73 17.73
N VAL A 218 -15.23 16.63 16.46
CA VAL A 218 -15.14 15.41 15.65
C VAL A 218 -13.69 15.15 15.29
N GLN A 219 -12.97 16.17 14.81
CA GLN A 219 -11.53 16.07 14.52
C GLN A 219 -10.74 15.64 15.74
N GLU A 220 -10.94 16.32 16.88
CA GLU A 220 -10.26 16.02 18.14
C GLU A 220 -10.54 14.60 18.62
N PHE A 221 -11.78 14.10 18.47
CA PHE A 221 -12.11 12.72 18.82
C PHE A 221 -11.34 11.71 17.96
N ILE A 222 -11.25 11.92 16.64
CA ILE A 222 -10.50 11.04 15.73
C ILE A 222 -9.01 11.06 16.07
N VAL A 223 -8.45 12.25 16.34
CA VAL A 223 -7.04 12.37 16.73
C VAL A 223 -6.76 11.62 18.04
N ASN A 224 -7.64 11.75 19.04
CA ASN A 224 -7.53 10.99 20.29
C ASN A 224 -7.57 9.48 20.07
N VAL A 225 -8.41 8.98 19.16
CA VAL A 225 -8.45 7.55 18.80
C VAL A 225 -7.12 7.10 18.19
N THR A 226 -6.52 7.91 17.31
CA THR A 226 -5.24 7.56 16.68
C THR A 226 -4.07 7.58 17.64
N GLU A 227 -4.04 8.55 18.58
CA GLU A 227 -3.04 8.63 19.64
C GLU A 227 -3.18 7.48 20.64
N ASP A 228 -4.40 7.09 20.99
CA ASP A 228 -4.70 5.94 21.85
C ASP A 228 -4.15 4.63 21.26
N ILE A 229 -4.36 4.40 19.95
CA ILE A 229 -3.80 3.22 19.28
C ILE A 229 -2.27 3.27 19.29
N ALA A 230 -1.68 4.40 18.90
CA ALA A 230 -0.23 4.56 18.79
C ALA A 230 0.49 4.45 20.15
N SER A 231 -0.17 4.83 21.25
CA SER A 231 0.39 4.75 22.59
C SER A 231 0.26 3.36 23.22
N ARG A 232 -0.82 2.62 22.95
CA ARG A 232 -1.12 1.34 23.61
C ARG A 232 -0.72 0.10 22.84
N TYR A 233 -0.77 0.14 21.50
CA TYR A 233 -0.49 -1.02 20.67
C TYR A 233 0.86 -0.88 19.97
N ALA A 234 1.59 -1.99 19.87
CA ALA A 234 2.87 -2.03 19.18
C ALA A 234 2.71 -2.10 17.64
N VAL A 235 1.81 -1.29 17.08
CA VAL A 235 1.67 -1.16 15.62
C VAL A 235 2.92 -0.53 15.00
N ASP A 236 3.18 -0.90 13.76
CA ASP A 236 4.29 -0.37 12.95
C ASP A 236 3.86 0.90 12.20
N GLY A 237 2.56 1.04 11.94
CA GLY A 237 2.00 2.25 11.36
C GLY A 237 0.52 2.49 11.66
N ILE A 238 0.10 3.72 11.45
CA ILE A 238 -1.30 4.13 11.27
C ILE A 238 -1.53 4.36 9.78
N HIS A 239 -2.67 3.90 9.28
CA HIS A 239 -3.07 4.04 7.89
C HIS A 239 -4.48 4.65 7.78
N MET A 240 -4.69 5.56 6.83
CA MET A 240 -6.03 5.99 6.43
C MET A 240 -6.28 5.68 4.96
N ASP A 241 -7.55 5.44 4.61
CA ASP A 241 -7.99 5.26 3.23
C ASP A 241 -8.46 6.59 2.60
N ASP A 242 -9.32 6.50 1.59
CA ASP A 242 -9.73 7.60 0.71
C ASP A 242 -11.00 8.34 1.18
N TYR A 243 -11.57 7.97 2.32
CA TYR A 243 -12.85 8.51 2.79
C TYR A 243 -12.68 9.73 3.71
N PHE A 244 -12.69 10.91 3.11
CA PHE A 244 -12.68 12.20 3.83
C PHE A 244 -14.08 12.80 3.90
N TYR A 245 -14.40 13.77 3.04
CA TYR A 245 -15.80 14.01 2.71
C TYR A 245 -16.35 12.83 1.90
N PRO A 246 -17.64 12.50 2.03
CA PRO A 246 -18.20 11.35 1.34
C PRO A 246 -18.27 11.60 -0.17
N TYR A 247 -18.15 10.53 -0.94
CA TYR A 247 -18.52 10.53 -2.36
C TYR A 247 -19.96 11.06 -2.52
N SER A 248 -20.15 12.04 -3.40
CA SER A 248 -21.44 12.70 -3.56
C SER A 248 -22.50 11.73 -4.09
N ASP A 249 -23.71 11.78 -3.49
CA ASP A 249 -24.92 11.15 -4.02
C ASP A 249 -25.74 12.10 -4.92
N GLY A 250 -25.14 13.21 -5.34
CA GLY A 250 -25.80 14.31 -6.05
C GLY A 250 -26.38 15.39 -5.14
N THR A 251 -26.30 15.23 -3.82
CA THR A 251 -26.77 16.24 -2.85
C THR A 251 -25.61 16.95 -2.15
N GLU A 252 -25.87 18.16 -1.65
CA GLU A 252 -24.89 18.94 -0.89
C GLU A 252 -24.66 18.33 0.50
N PHE A 253 -23.41 18.18 0.92
CA PHE A 253 -23.09 17.72 2.27
C PHE A 253 -23.60 18.74 3.32
N PRO A 254 -24.34 18.32 4.35
CA PRO A 254 -25.14 19.21 5.21
C PRO A 254 -24.35 19.90 6.34
N ASP A 255 -23.16 20.42 6.04
CA ASP A 255 -22.26 21.15 6.95
C ASP A 255 -22.48 22.67 6.97
N ALA A 256 -23.61 23.16 6.45
CA ALA A 256 -23.87 24.59 6.29
C ALA A 256 -23.84 25.36 7.63
N ALA A 257 -24.33 24.74 8.71
CA ALA A 257 -24.30 25.34 10.05
C ALA A 257 -22.87 25.46 10.59
N THR A 258 -22.05 24.44 10.40
CA THR A 258 -20.64 24.42 10.80
C THR A 258 -19.84 25.46 10.02
N TYR A 259 -20.09 25.57 8.71
CA TYR A 259 -19.47 26.61 7.88
C TYR A 259 -19.88 28.03 8.29
N ALA A 260 -21.17 28.26 8.57
CA ALA A 260 -21.64 29.56 9.06
C ALA A 260 -20.97 29.95 10.38
N ALA A 261 -20.87 29.02 11.33
CA ALA A 261 -20.16 29.25 12.60
C ALA A 261 -18.68 29.58 12.39
N TYR A 262 -18.01 28.92 11.43
CA TYR A 262 -16.64 29.27 11.03
C TYR A 262 -16.53 30.71 10.51
N GLN A 263 -17.46 31.14 9.65
CA GLN A 263 -17.47 32.50 9.12
C GLN A 263 -17.75 33.55 10.20
N GLU A 264 -18.67 33.27 11.13
CA GLU A 264 -18.98 34.14 12.28
C GLU A 264 -17.77 34.33 13.21
N GLN A 265 -16.89 33.33 13.29
CA GLN A 265 -15.63 33.40 14.04
C GLN A 265 -14.48 34.09 13.29
N GLY A 266 -14.76 34.70 12.12
CA GLY A 266 -13.78 35.42 11.31
C GLY A 266 -13.13 34.57 10.21
N GLY A 267 -13.69 33.40 9.90
CA GLY A 267 -13.25 32.57 8.78
C GLY A 267 -13.47 33.25 7.41
N HIS A 268 -12.48 33.13 6.52
CA HIS A 268 -12.49 33.80 5.22
C HIS A 268 -12.34 32.86 4.02
N LEU A 269 -12.05 31.57 4.25
CA LEU A 269 -11.99 30.59 3.17
C LEU A 269 -13.36 30.42 2.56
N ASN A 270 -13.42 30.27 1.23
CA ASN A 270 -14.65 29.78 0.58
C ASN A 270 -14.92 28.34 1.06
N LYS A 271 -16.16 27.87 0.85
CA LYS A 271 -16.60 26.58 1.37
C LYS A 271 -15.69 25.41 0.98
N SER A 272 -15.27 25.34 -0.29
CA SER A 272 -14.41 24.24 -0.76
C SER A 272 -13.01 24.28 -0.14
N ASP A 273 -12.41 25.46 -0.04
CA ASP A 273 -11.10 25.63 0.62
C ASP A 273 -11.19 25.39 2.12
N TRP A 274 -12.29 25.80 2.76
CA TRP A 274 -12.58 25.50 4.16
C TRP A 274 -12.68 23.98 4.40
N ARG A 275 -13.41 23.26 3.56
CA ARG A 275 -13.51 21.78 3.63
C ARG A 275 -12.14 21.12 3.50
N ARG A 276 -11.31 21.52 2.53
CA ARG A 276 -9.93 21.04 2.40
C ARG A 276 -9.09 21.36 3.63
N SER A 277 -9.18 22.60 4.14
CA SER A 277 -8.48 23.01 5.35
C SER A 277 -8.85 22.17 6.57
N ASN A 278 -10.11 21.78 6.72
CA ASN A 278 -10.55 20.92 7.82
C ASN A 278 -9.90 19.53 7.77
N VAL A 279 -9.84 18.93 6.58
CA VAL A 279 -9.16 17.65 6.38
C VAL A 279 -7.66 17.79 6.64
N ASN A 280 -7.03 18.83 6.11
CA ASN A 280 -5.60 19.11 6.34
C ASN A 280 -5.27 19.26 7.83
N THR A 281 -6.14 19.96 8.59
CA THR A 281 -5.99 20.10 10.05
C THR A 281 -6.05 18.75 10.76
N LEU A 282 -6.96 17.86 10.37
CA LEU A 282 -7.03 16.50 10.92
C LEU A 282 -5.71 15.76 10.67
N ILE A 283 -5.25 15.72 9.41
CA ILE A 283 -4.03 15.01 9.02
C ILE A 283 -2.81 15.53 9.79
N GLN A 284 -2.64 16.85 9.85
CA GLN A 284 -1.53 17.47 10.57
C GLN A 284 -1.57 17.17 12.07
N SER A 285 -2.76 17.20 12.67
CA SER A 285 -2.95 16.92 14.11
C SER A 285 -2.65 15.45 14.43
N MET A 286 -3.13 14.53 13.59
CA MET A 286 -2.82 13.10 13.68
C MET A 286 -1.32 12.85 13.58
N TYR A 287 -0.68 13.36 12.52
CA TYR A 287 0.77 13.20 12.33
C TYR A 287 1.54 13.71 13.55
N THR A 288 1.26 14.93 14.01
CA THR A 288 1.98 15.57 15.11
C THR A 288 1.81 14.83 16.43
N ARG A 289 0.56 14.50 16.82
CA ARG A 289 0.28 13.90 18.13
C ARG A 289 0.71 12.44 18.19
N MET A 290 0.53 11.69 17.12
CA MET A 290 0.99 10.32 17.02
C MET A 290 2.52 10.21 17.15
N HIS A 291 3.27 11.06 16.44
CA HIS A 291 4.73 11.07 16.54
C HIS A 291 5.23 11.57 17.91
N ALA A 292 4.47 12.44 18.59
CA ALA A 292 4.82 12.88 19.94
C ALA A 292 4.80 11.72 20.95
N VAL A 293 3.87 10.77 20.82
CA VAL A 293 3.78 9.60 21.72
C VAL A 293 4.62 8.40 21.25
N ARG A 294 4.83 8.25 19.93
CA ARG A 294 5.61 7.15 19.35
C ARG A 294 6.40 7.64 18.12
N PRO A 295 7.59 8.24 18.30
CA PRO A 295 8.31 8.92 17.20
C PRO A 295 8.65 8.08 15.97
N LYS A 296 8.72 6.75 16.11
CA LYS A 296 9.09 5.83 15.02
C LYS A 296 7.92 5.14 14.33
N ILE A 297 6.68 5.44 14.74
CA ILE A 297 5.50 4.88 14.07
C ILE A 297 5.35 5.53 12.69
N LYS A 298 4.95 4.74 11.69
CA LYS A 298 4.73 5.24 10.33
C LYS A 298 3.32 5.80 10.20
N PHE A 299 3.15 6.84 9.40
CA PHE A 299 1.85 7.34 8.98
C PHE A 299 1.68 7.21 7.47
N GLY A 300 0.65 6.46 7.07
CA GLY A 300 0.30 6.25 5.67
C GLY A 300 -1.09 6.73 5.34
N ILE A 301 -1.27 7.21 4.12
CA ILE A 301 -2.60 7.51 3.58
C ILE A 301 -2.73 6.90 2.19
N SER A 302 -3.87 6.29 1.91
CA SER A 302 -4.27 5.74 0.61
C SER A 302 -5.37 6.59 -0.02
N PRO A 303 -5.02 7.73 -0.66
CA PRO A 303 -6.00 8.59 -1.29
C PRO A 303 -6.48 7.99 -2.61
N PHE A 304 -7.58 8.53 -3.13
CA PHE A 304 -8.01 8.27 -4.50
C PHE A 304 -6.86 8.55 -5.49
N GLY A 305 -6.66 7.69 -6.48
CA GLY A 305 -5.46 7.74 -7.33
C GLY A 305 -5.34 8.97 -8.23
N ILE A 306 -6.43 9.71 -8.46
CA ILE A 306 -6.44 11.00 -9.17
C ILE A 306 -6.61 12.12 -8.13
N TRP A 307 -5.55 12.89 -7.88
CA TRP A 307 -5.62 14.07 -7.02
C TRP A 307 -6.58 15.12 -7.60
N LYS A 308 -6.40 15.47 -8.88
CA LYS A 308 -7.25 16.43 -9.59
C LYS A 308 -7.46 16.04 -11.04
N SER A 309 -8.70 16.11 -11.52
CA SER A 309 -9.01 15.83 -12.93
C SER A 309 -8.27 16.80 -13.84
N GLY A 310 -7.66 16.29 -14.92
CA GLY A 310 -6.75 17.06 -15.78
C GLY A 310 -5.31 17.15 -15.27
N VAL A 311 -4.99 16.54 -14.12
CA VAL A 311 -3.64 16.53 -13.54
C VAL A 311 -3.16 15.09 -13.30
N PRO A 312 -2.05 14.65 -13.92
CA PRO A 312 -1.30 15.34 -14.98
C PRO A 312 -2.13 15.49 -16.28
N ALA A 313 -1.64 16.31 -17.22
CA ALA A 313 -2.34 16.55 -18.49
C ALA A 313 -2.68 15.24 -19.21
N GLY A 314 -3.94 15.11 -19.67
CA GLY A 314 -4.46 13.89 -20.32
C GLY A 314 -5.15 12.91 -19.37
N ILE A 315 -4.95 13.03 -18.06
CA ILE A 315 -5.70 12.25 -17.05
C ILE A 315 -7.07 12.88 -16.83
N SER A 316 -8.10 12.04 -16.73
CA SER A 316 -9.47 12.44 -16.46
C SER A 316 -10.19 11.43 -15.59
N GLY A 317 -11.03 11.92 -14.68
CA GLY A 317 -11.83 11.12 -13.76
C GLY A 317 -12.37 11.97 -12.62
N LEU A 318 -12.82 11.31 -11.56
CA LEU A 318 -13.17 11.95 -10.30
C LEU A 318 -12.00 12.80 -9.79
N SER A 319 -12.31 14.03 -9.37
CA SER A 319 -11.31 14.93 -8.80
C SER A 319 -11.36 14.88 -7.27
N SER A 320 -10.47 14.12 -6.62
CA SER A 320 -10.52 13.98 -5.16
C SER A 320 -10.29 15.30 -4.41
N TYR A 321 -9.48 16.21 -4.98
CA TYR A 321 -9.29 17.57 -4.49
C TYR A 321 -10.58 18.40 -4.49
N ASP A 322 -11.43 18.24 -5.51
CA ASP A 322 -12.65 19.04 -5.67
C ASP A 322 -13.88 18.38 -5.01
N GLU A 323 -13.99 17.06 -5.09
CA GLU A 323 -15.19 16.31 -4.69
C GLU A 323 -15.08 15.71 -3.28
N LEU A 324 -13.90 15.21 -2.91
CA LEU A 324 -13.64 14.62 -1.59
C LEU A 324 -12.92 15.58 -0.64
N TYR A 325 -12.57 16.77 -1.14
CA TYR A 325 -11.78 17.80 -0.44
C TYR A 325 -10.48 17.23 0.15
N CYS A 326 -9.88 16.28 -0.57
CA CYS A 326 -8.67 15.57 -0.20
C CYS A 326 -7.46 16.19 -0.91
N ASP A 327 -6.69 17.03 -0.19
CA ASP A 327 -5.46 17.62 -0.73
C ASP A 327 -4.22 16.77 -0.43
N SER A 328 -4.27 15.51 -0.88
CA SER A 328 -3.23 14.51 -0.64
C SER A 328 -1.87 14.87 -1.23
N ARG A 329 -1.84 15.68 -2.29
CA ARG A 329 -0.60 16.25 -2.83
C ARG A 329 0.11 17.10 -1.77
N MET A 330 -0.61 18.00 -1.09
CA MET A 330 -0.03 18.85 -0.04
C MET A 330 0.53 18.01 1.11
N TRP A 331 -0.15 16.95 1.53
CA TRP A 331 0.35 16.08 2.61
C TRP A 331 1.66 15.39 2.24
N LEU A 332 1.79 14.95 0.99
CA LEU A 332 3.00 14.32 0.49
C LEU A 332 4.14 15.34 0.31
N GLU A 333 3.87 16.48 -0.32
CA GLU A 333 4.83 17.57 -0.53
C GLU A 333 5.37 18.12 0.81
N GLU A 334 4.49 18.25 1.80
CA GLU A 334 4.84 18.77 3.12
C GLU A 334 5.34 17.70 4.10
N GLY A 335 5.38 16.43 3.69
CA GLY A 335 5.86 15.32 4.54
C GLY A 335 5.00 15.09 5.78
N LEU A 336 3.70 15.41 5.70
CA LEU A 336 2.67 15.11 6.72
C LEU A 336 2.20 13.65 6.67
N VAL A 337 2.88 12.83 5.87
CA VAL A 337 2.82 11.37 5.84
C VAL A 337 4.24 10.85 5.71
N ASP A 338 4.46 9.60 6.12
CA ASP A 338 5.71 8.88 5.91
C ASP A 338 5.67 8.07 4.61
N TYR A 339 4.47 7.65 4.20
CA TYR A 339 4.25 7.09 2.87
C TYR A 339 2.89 7.45 2.30
N MET A 340 2.80 7.43 0.96
CA MET A 340 1.55 7.60 0.23
C MET A 340 1.22 6.35 -0.57
N THR A 341 -0.05 5.95 -0.56
CA THR A 341 -0.54 4.76 -1.25
C THR A 341 -1.66 5.12 -2.22
N PRO A 342 -1.37 5.86 -3.31
CA PRO A 342 -2.43 6.29 -4.22
C PRO A 342 -3.12 5.06 -4.83
N GLN A 343 -4.46 5.07 -4.83
CA GLN A 343 -5.28 3.97 -5.35
C GLN A 343 -5.27 3.95 -6.88
N LEU A 344 -4.24 3.36 -7.49
CA LEU A 344 -4.06 3.28 -8.94
C LEU A 344 -4.82 2.09 -9.52
N TYR A 345 -6.16 2.14 -9.41
CA TYR A 345 -7.06 1.05 -9.74
C TYR A 345 -7.51 1.04 -11.20
N TRP A 346 -6.59 1.37 -12.10
CA TRP A 346 -6.80 1.42 -13.55
C TRP A 346 -5.71 0.65 -14.30
N GLN A 347 -6.00 0.29 -15.54
CA GLN A 347 -5.07 -0.44 -16.39
C GLN A 347 -3.92 0.47 -16.88
N ILE A 348 -2.87 -0.15 -17.40
CA ILE A 348 -1.68 0.52 -17.94
C ILE A 348 -2.01 1.31 -19.20
N ASP A 349 -2.71 0.68 -20.15
CA ASP A 349 -2.83 1.20 -21.52
C ASP A 349 -3.89 2.30 -21.72
N PRO A 350 -5.08 2.27 -21.06
CA PRO A 350 -6.09 3.32 -21.25
C PRO A 350 -5.57 4.69 -20.79
N PRO A 351 -5.55 5.70 -21.68
CA PRO A 351 -4.83 6.96 -21.43
C PRO A 351 -5.47 7.81 -20.34
N ALA A 352 -6.80 7.80 -20.23
CA ALA A 352 -7.55 8.65 -19.30
C ALA A 352 -7.20 8.42 -17.82
N GLN A 353 -6.75 7.21 -17.46
CA GLN A 353 -6.37 6.83 -16.11
C GLN A 353 -5.12 5.93 -16.11
N SER A 354 -4.17 6.18 -17.01
CA SER A 354 -3.02 5.28 -17.21
C SER A 354 -2.19 5.11 -15.92
N TYR A 355 -2.02 3.86 -15.49
CA TYR A 355 -1.23 3.49 -14.31
C TYR A 355 0.18 4.10 -14.29
N PRO A 356 1.05 3.91 -15.30
CA PRO A 356 2.40 4.48 -15.27
C PRO A 356 2.43 6.01 -15.26
N VAL A 357 1.47 6.67 -15.92
CA VAL A 357 1.38 8.14 -15.93
C VAL A 357 1.02 8.67 -14.55
N LEU A 358 0.05 8.05 -13.88
CA LEU A 358 -0.34 8.41 -12.52
C LEU A 358 0.78 8.11 -11.52
N LEU A 359 1.40 6.94 -11.59
CA LEU A 359 2.52 6.61 -10.69
C LEU A 359 3.68 7.59 -10.84
N ASN A 360 4.06 7.91 -12.09
CA ASN A 360 5.07 8.92 -12.39
C ASN A 360 4.74 10.26 -11.74
N TRP A 361 3.49 10.70 -11.85
CA TRP A 361 3.06 11.96 -11.25
C TRP A 361 3.14 11.93 -9.72
N TRP A 362 2.72 10.84 -9.06
CA TRP A 362 2.76 10.73 -7.60
C TRP A 362 4.17 10.78 -7.04
N VAL A 363 5.14 10.11 -7.68
CA VAL A 363 6.54 10.17 -7.23
C VAL A 363 7.15 11.55 -7.41
N GLU A 364 6.67 12.36 -8.37
CA GLU A 364 7.10 13.76 -8.55
C GLU A 364 6.64 14.69 -7.41
N GLN A 365 5.57 14.33 -6.72
CA GLN A 365 5.04 15.15 -5.62
C GLN A 365 5.78 14.91 -4.31
N SER A 366 6.68 13.92 -4.24
CA SER A 366 7.41 13.56 -3.02
C SER A 366 8.61 14.48 -2.74
N ALA A 367 8.36 15.77 -2.56
CA ALA A 367 9.39 16.79 -2.38
C ALA A 367 10.27 16.57 -1.14
N LYS A 368 9.74 15.92 -0.09
CA LYS A 368 10.46 15.58 1.15
C LYS A 368 10.95 14.12 1.20
N GLY A 369 11.01 13.44 0.05
CA GLY A 369 11.57 12.09 -0.05
C GLY A 369 10.74 11.01 0.66
N ARG A 370 9.42 11.20 0.76
CA ARG A 370 8.48 10.19 1.28
C ARG A 370 8.27 9.07 0.26
N HIS A 371 7.99 7.88 0.75
CA HIS A 371 7.82 6.73 -0.12
C HIS A 371 6.45 6.73 -0.77
N VAL A 372 6.38 6.23 -2.01
CA VAL A 372 5.12 5.97 -2.71
C VAL A 372 4.98 4.46 -2.90
N TYR A 373 3.85 3.91 -2.45
CA TYR A 373 3.50 2.50 -2.63
C TYR A 373 2.15 2.43 -3.34
N PRO A 374 2.05 2.39 -4.68
CA PRO A 374 0.76 2.39 -5.34
C PRO A 374 -0.15 1.24 -4.85
N GLY A 375 -1.42 1.58 -4.66
CA GLY A 375 -2.48 0.62 -4.44
C GLY A 375 -2.84 -0.11 -5.74
N ASN A 376 -2.85 -1.45 -5.73
CA ASN A 376 -3.23 -2.28 -6.87
C ASN A 376 -4.57 -2.99 -6.62
N ALA A 377 -5.47 -2.91 -7.59
CA ALA A 377 -6.83 -3.45 -7.52
C ALA A 377 -6.90 -4.94 -7.89
N LEU A 378 -6.48 -5.84 -7.00
CA LEU A 378 -6.61 -7.28 -7.21
C LEU A 378 -8.06 -7.70 -7.49
N TYR A 379 -9.03 -7.08 -6.82
CA TYR A 379 -10.46 -7.36 -7.02
C TYR A 379 -10.94 -7.19 -8.47
N ARG A 380 -10.23 -6.42 -9.29
CA ARG A 380 -10.55 -6.27 -10.73
C ARG A 380 -10.14 -7.47 -11.57
N THR A 381 -9.32 -8.39 -11.04
CA THR A 381 -9.03 -9.68 -11.68
C THR A 381 -10.21 -10.65 -11.60
N SER A 382 -11.14 -10.43 -10.67
CA SER A 382 -12.32 -11.26 -10.49
C SER A 382 -13.24 -11.20 -11.73
N PRO A 383 -13.72 -12.35 -12.24
CA PRO A 383 -14.57 -12.41 -13.43
C PRO A 383 -15.86 -11.60 -13.31
N ASN A 384 -16.39 -11.45 -12.09
CA ASN A 384 -17.64 -10.75 -11.83
C ASN A 384 -17.47 -9.22 -11.65
N VAL A 385 -16.25 -8.69 -11.77
CA VAL A 385 -15.96 -7.26 -11.59
C VAL A 385 -15.45 -6.63 -12.88
N SER A 386 -14.26 -7.02 -13.34
CA SER A 386 -13.66 -6.48 -14.57
C SER A 386 -12.84 -7.52 -15.33
N ASP A 387 -12.67 -8.72 -14.76
CA ASP A 387 -11.98 -9.85 -15.37
C ASP A 387 -10.57 -9.52 -15.91
N TRP A 388 -9.84 -8.60 -15.26
CA TRP A 388 -8.51 -8.21 -15.72
C TRP A 388 -7.56 -9.42 -15.80
N PRO A 389 -6.70 -9.50 -16.83
CA PRO A 389 -5.72 -10.57 -16.93
C PRO A 389 -4.70 -10.43 -15.79
N LEU A 390 -4.27 -11.56 -15.21
CA LEU A 390 -3.28 -11.55 -14.12
C LEU A 390 -1.97 -10.86 -14.54
N ASN A 391 -1.61 -10.95 -15.82
CA ASN A 391 -0.45 -10.26 -16.40
C ASN A 391 -0.52 -8.73 -16.27
N GLU A 392 -1.71 -8.14 -16.15
CA GLU A 392 -1.85 -6.70 -15.87
C GLU A 392 -1.24 -6.35 -14.52
N MET A 393 -1.51 -7.16 -13.48
CA MET A 393 -0.96 -6.94 -12.14
C MET A 393 0.55 -7.15 -12.10
N ILE A 394 1.04 -8.18 -12.79
CA ILE A 394 2.47 -8.45 -12.91
C ILE A 394 3.19 -7.24 -13.53
N ARG A 395 2.68 -6.73 -14.66
CA ARG A 395 3.26 -5.56 -15.33
C ARG A 395 3.20 -4.29 -14.47
N GLN A 396 2.15 -4.09 -13.66
CA GLN A 396 2.08 -2.94 -12.74
C GLN A 396 3.16 -3.00 -11.65
N ILE A 397 3.47 -4.18 -11.12
CA ILE A 397 4.56 -4.38 -10.17
C ILE A 397 5.91 -4.09 -10.84
N ASP A 398 6.13 -4.55 -12.07
CA ASP A 398 7.36 -4.27 -12.81
C ASP A 398 7.53 -2.78 -13.12
N ILE A 399 6.45 -2.09 -13.49
CA ILE A 399 6.45 -0.62 -13.64
C ILE A 399 6.80 0.05 -12.32
N THR A 400 6.25 -0.40 -11.20
CA THR A 400 6.57 0.15 -9.87
C THR A 400 8.07 0.01 -9.57
N ARG A 401 8.62 -1.19 -9.76
CA ARG A 401 10.05 -1.49 -9.58
C ARG A 401 10.93 -0.64 -10.50
N SER A 402 10.48 -0.32 -11.70
CA SER A 402 11.21 0.55 -12.64
C SER A 402 11.37 2.00 -12.14
N MET A 403 10.54 2.43 -11.18
CA MET A 403 10.56 3.78 -10.59
C MET A 403 11.17 3.83 -9.18
N ARG A 404 11.89 2.78 -8.77
CA ARG A 404 12.50 2.65 -7.45
C ARG A 404 13.43 3.81 -7.07
N GLU A 405 14.25 4.27 -8.02
CA GLU A 405 15.14 5.44 -7.84
C GLU A 405 14.38 6.76 -7.57
N ARG A 406 13.05 6.73 -7.76
CA ARG A 406 12.13 7.85 -7.50
C ARG A 406 11.21 7.55 -6.31
N LEU A 407 11.61 6.63 -5.44
CA LEU A 407 10.92 6.27 -4.19
C LEU A 407 9.56 5.56 -4.38
N ALA A 408 9.30 4.97 -5.55
CA ALA A 408 8.27 3.95 -5.71
C ALA A 408 8.82 2.60 -5.21
N LEU A 409 8.71 2.34 -3.90
CA LEU A 409 9.47 1.28 -3.22
C LEU A 409 8.62 0.06 -2.84
N GLY A 410 7.48 -0.18 -3.50
CA GLY A 410 6.61 -1.31 -3.19
C GLY A 410 5.16 -1.12 -3.61
N ASN A 411 4.30 -2.06 -3.25
CA ASN A 411 2.90 -2.12 -3.66
C ASN A 411 2.01 -2.52 -2.47
N VAL A 412 0.76 -2.04 -2.48
CA VAL A 412 -0.26 -2.45 -1.52
C VAL A 412 -1.46 -3.01 -2.29
N PHE A 413 -1.88 -4.23 -1.97
CA PHE A 413 -2.90 -4.95 -2.76
C PHE A 413 -4.29 -4.87 -2.14
N PHE A 414 -5.28 -4.43 -2.92
CA PHE A 414 -6.70 -4.40 -2.54
C PHE A 414 -7.49 -5.51 -3.28
N SER A 415 -7.99 -6.54 -2.61
CA SER A 415 -7.78 -6.85 -1.19
C SER A 415 -7.34 -8.29 -0.97
N LEU A 416 -7.24 -8.67 0.30
CA LEU A 416 -6.79 -9.99 0.74
C LEU A 416 -7.66 -11.12 0.17
N SER A 417 -8.97 -10.92 0.00
CA SER A 417 -9.91 -11.93 -0.50
C SER A 417 -9.43 -12.56 -1.82
N GLU A 418 -8.92 -11.76 -2.76
CA GLU A 418 -8.44 -12.31 -4.04
C GLU A 418 -7.24 -13.23 -3.87
N ILE A 419 -6.33 -12.89 -2.95
CA ILE A 419 -5.19 -13.72 -2.59
C ILE A 419 -5.67 -15.01 -1.95
N MET A 420 -6.53 -14.94 -0.93
CA MET A 420 -7.01 -16.11 -0.19
C MET A 420 -7.79 -17.08 -1.07
N ASN A 421 -8.59 -16.56 -2.00
CA ASN A 421 -9.34 -17.37 -2.97
C ASN A 421 -8.50 -17.82 -4.17
N ASN A 422 -7.21 -17.44 -4.21
CA ASN A 422 -6.28 -17.72 -5.30
C ASN A 422 -6.88 -17.41 -6.70
N VAL A 423 -7.56 -16.27 -6.82
CA VAL A 423 -8.25 -15.86 -8.05
C VAL A 423 -7.27 -15.87 -9.22
N LYS A 424 -7.59 -16.61 -10.29
CA LYS A 424 -6.75 -16.81 -11.48
C LYS A 424 -5.31 -17.31 -11.19
N GLY A 425 -5.06 -17.93 -10.03
CA GLY A 425 -3.72 -18.39 -9.65
C GLY A 425 -2.80 -17.28 -9.12
N ILE A 426 -3.36 -16.19 -8.58
CA ILE A 426 -2.61 -15.05 -8.06
C ILE A 426 -1.55 -15.41 -7.02
N GLN A 427 -1.80 -16.41 -6.15
CA GLN A 427 -0.79 -16.84 -5.17
C GLN A 427 0.46 -17.37 -5.87
N ASN A 428 0.29 -18.14 -6.96
CA ASN A 428 1.41 -18.67 -7.74
C ASN A 428 2.20 -17.52 -8.40
N ALA A 429 1.50 -16.53 -8.97
CA ALA A 429 2.16 -15.38 -9.58
C ALA A 429 2.93 -14.54 -8.56
N LEU A 430 2.35 -14.28 -7.38
CA LEU A 430 3.02 -13.56 -6.31
C LEU A 430 4.20 -14.35 -5.74
N ALA A 431 4.07 -15.67 -5.56
CA ALA A 431 5.17 -16.52 -5.09
C ALA A 431 6.37 -16.51 -6.07
N ILE A 432 6.12 -16.44 -7.37
CA ILE A 432 7.17 -16.28 -8.39
C ILE A 432 7.77 -14.87 -8.32
N LEU A 433 6.94 -13.82 -8.25
CA LEU A 433 7.38 -12.42 -8.24
C LEU A 433 8.14 -12.01 -6.97
N TYR A 434 7.78 -12.63 -5.85
CA TYR A 434 8.32 -12.40 -4.51
C TYR A 434 9.06 -13.63 -3.99
N GLN A 435 9.76 -14.35 -4.89
CA GLN A 435 10.50 -15.57 -4.53
C GLN A 435 11.50 -15.35 -3.37
N GLU A 436 12.13 -14.17 -3.33
CA GLU A 436 13.04 -13.78 -2.27
C GLU A 436 12.36 -12.87 -1.25
N LYS A 437 12.72 -13.06 0.04
CA LYS A 437 12.31 -12.15 1.11
C LYS A 437 12.80 -10.73 0.84
N ALA A 438 11.94 -9.76 1.16
CA ALA A 438 12.26 -8.35 1.13
C ALA A 438 12.18 -7.76 2.53
N ILE A 439 13.09 -6.85 2.84
CA ILE A 439 12.98 -6.01 4.03
C ILE A 439 12.11 -4.79 3.69
N VAL A 440 11.43 -4.24 4.69
CA VAL A 440 10.65 -3.01 4.50
C VAL A 440 11.64 -1.85 4.23
N PRO A 441 11.40 -1.00 3.21
CA PRO A 441 12.27 0.12 2.91
C PRO A 441 12.45 1.05 4.12
N LYS A 442 13.70 1.43 4.38
CA LYS A 442 14.06 2.29 5.51
C LYS A 442 13.52 3.70 5.31
N MET A 443 12.90 4.26 6.35
CA MET A 443 12.42 5.65 6.37
C MET A 443 13.38 6.48 7.24
N ASP A 444 14.40 7.08 6.62
CA ASP A 444 15.51 7.74 7.33
C ASP A 444 15.12 8.96 8.17
N TRP A 445 13.89 9.46 8.01
CA TRP A 445 13.37 10.61 8.73
C TRP A 445 12.62 10.27 10.03
N LEU A 446 12.47 8.97 10.35
CA LEU A 446 11.79 8.46 11.56
C LEU A 446 12.77 8.07 12.69
#